data_AF-A0A8J9SIE2-F1
#
_entry.id   AF-A0A8J9SIE2-F1
#
_cell.length_a   1.000
_cell.length_b   1.000
_cell.length_c   1.000
_cell.angle_alpha   90.00
_cell.angle_beta   90.00
_cell.angle_gamma   90.00
#
_symmetry.space_group_name_H-M   'P 1'
#
loop_
_entity.id
_entity.type
_entity.pdbx_description
1 polymer ?
#
loop_
_entity_poly.entity_id
_entity_poly.type
_entity_poly.pdbx_seq_one_letter_code
_entity_poly.pdbx_strand_id
1 'polypeptide(L)'
;IIGSGRIGALLAEAGKCKVLGREDSIDSEGKGSILIATRNDSLESIVEKCPENRRKDLVFMQNGYLDKFLDSKGLLGNTQVLLYLSKASMEAKAVDGVTSVNPEGLTAATGIHAQAFADRLASLDLKCNVVSPKSYRPAMFEKL
;
A
#
# COMPACT_ATOMS: atom_id res chain seq x y z
N ILE A 1 6.07 7.97 1.83
CA ILE A 1 6.03 6.90 0.80
C ILE A 1 7.43 6.38 0.62
N ILE A 2 7.65 5.07 0.63
CA ILE A 2 8.97 4.46 0.42
C ILE A 2 8.98 3.88 -1.00
N GLY A 3 9.94 4.32 -1.81
CA GLY A 3 10.05 3.96 -3.22
C GLY A 3 9.40 4.98 -4.17
N SER A 4 10.20 5.47 -5.12
CA SER A 4 9.82 6.46 -6.13
C SER A 4 9.45 5.84 -7.49
N GLY A 5 9.15 4.54 -7.53
CA GLY A 5 8.68 3.87 -8.74
C GLY A 5 7.30 4.37 -9.18
N ARG A 6 6.78 3.85 -10.30
CA ARG A 6 5.51 4.30 -10.92
C ARG A 6 4.34 4.45 -9.94
N ILE A 7 4.14 3.45 -9.07
CA ILE A 7 3.08 3.47 -8.05
C ILE A 7 3.37 4.48 -6.94
N GLY A 8 4.62 4.54 -6.45
CA GLY A 8 5.01 5.49 -5.43
C GLY A 8 4.88 6.94 -5.90
N ALA A 9 5.26 7.22 -7.14
CA ALA A 9 5.09 8.51 -7.79
C ALA A 9 3.60 8.88 -7.95
N LEU A 10 2.76 7.95 -8.45
CA LEU A 10 1.31 8.14 -8.54
C LEU A 10 0.71 8.51 -7.18
N LEU A 11 1.03 7.76 -6.14
CA LEU A 11 0.51 8.02 -4.79
C LEU A 11 1.05 9.33 -4.19
N ALA A 12 2.19 9.84 -4.69
CA ALA A 12 2.75 11.12 -4.28
C ALA A 12 2.10 12.33 -4.94
N GLU A 13 1.44 12.15 -6.08
CA GLU A 13 0.59 13.18 -6.71
C GLU A 13 -0.62 13.51 -5.80
N ALA A 14 -1.07 12.53 -5.01
CA ALA A 14 -2.20 12.64 -4.09
C ALA A 14 -1.81 13.22 -2.73
N GLY A 15 -1.70 14.53 -2.61
CA GLY A 15 -1.53 15.24 -1.35
C GLY A 15 -0.07 15.33 -0.86
N LYS A 16 0.13 16.02 0.28
CA LYS A 16 1.48 16.32 0.78
C LYS A 16 2.10 15.08 1.42
N CYS A 17 3.12 14.52 0.79
CA CYS A 17 3.90 13.43 1.35
C CYS A 17 5.38 13.55 1.02
N LYS A 18 6.23 13.03 1.91
CA LYS A 18 7.66 12.83 1.64
C LYS A 18 7.85 11.47 0.95
N VAL A 19 8.55 11.47 -0.17
CA VAL A 19 9.01 10.25 -0.85
C VAL A 19 10.42 9.95 -0.35
N LEU A 20 10.63 8.73 0.14
CA LEU A 20 11.89 8.27 0.71
C LEU A 20 12.57 7.30 -0.28
N GLY A 21 13.84 7.56 -0.55
CA GLY A 21 14.76 6.68 -1.25
C GLY A 21 15.46 5.68 -0.31
N ARG A 22 16.52 5.02 -0.81
CA ARG A 22 17.24 3.97 -0.07
C ARG A 22 18.04 4.48 1.12
N GLU A 23 18.58 5.69 1.00
CA GLU A 23 19.44 6.34 2.00
C GLU A 23 18.64 7.22 2.98
N ASP A 24 17.35 7.44 2.71
CA ASP A 24 16.48 8.18 3.60
C ASP A 24 16.03 7.34 4.79
N SER A 25 15.79 7.99 5.93
CA SER A 25 15.23 7.38 7.13
C SER A 25 13.75 7.74 7.33
N ILE A 26 13.03 6.83 7.97
CA ILE A 26 11.67 7.09 8.45
C ILE A 26 11.79 7.94 9.71
N ASP A 27 11.14 9.10 9.69
CA ASP A 27 11.06 10.02 10.85
C ASP A 27 10.32 9.34 12.02
N SER A 28 10.96 9.22 13.19
CA SER A 28 10.38 8.60 14.38
C SER A 28 9.20 9.41 14.94
N GLU A 29 9.19 10.73 14.75
CA GLU A 29 8.17 11.65 15.24
C GLU A 29 7.11 11.99 14.18
N GLY A 30 7.29 11.45 12.96
CA GLY A 30 6.34 11.61 11.88
C GLY A 30 4.96 11.02 12.23
N LYS A 31 3.94 11.46 11.50
CA LYS A 31 2.54 11.04 11.71
C LYS A 31 1.93 10.48 10.43
N GLY A 32 0.92 9.63 10.60
CA GLY A 32 0.16 9.04 9.50
C GLY A 32 0.84 7.83 8.86
N SER A 33 0.20 7.33 7.79
CA SER A 33 0.56 6.09 7.10
C SER A 33 1.91 6.17 6.36
N ILE A 34 2.66 5.06 6.37
CA ILE A 34 3.89 4.86 5.63
C ILE A 34 3.62 3.85 4.51
N LEU A 35 3.37 4.37 3.30
CA LEU A 35 3.08 3.52 2.13
C LEU A 35 4.37 2.90 1.57
N ILE A 36 4.43 1.57 1.51
CA ILE A 36 5.57 0.83 0.95
C ILE A 36 5.31 0.52 -0.52
N ALA A 37 5.89 1.31 -1.43
CA ALA A 37 5.76 1.17 -2.88
C ALA A 37 7.00 0.54 -3.54
N THR A 38 7.73 -0.29 -2.79
CA THR A 38 8.88 -1.07 -3.25
C THR A 38 8.49 -2.51 -3.59
N ARG A 39 9.43 -3.26 -4.19
CA ARG A 39 9.30 -4.70 -4.41
C ARG A 39 9.42 -5.49 -3.10
N ASN A 40 8.97 -6.75 -3.13
CA ASN A 40 8.96 -7.65 -1.98
C ASN A 40 10.36 -7.90 -1.40
N ASP A 41 11.39 -7.92 -2.25
CA ASP A 41 12.80 -8.10 -1.87
C ASP A 41 13.33 -7.05 -0.87
N SER A 42 12.67 -5.89 -0.79
CA SER A 42 13.09 -4.76 0.04
C SER A 42 12.37 -4.71 1.40
N LEU A 43 11.32 -5.52 1.60
CA LEU A 43 10.44 -5.43 2.76
C LEU A 43 11.17 -5.65 4.09
N GLU A 44 12.05 -6.65 4.15
CA GLU A 44 12.86 -6.97 5.33
C GLU A 44 13.62 -5.72 5.81
N SER A 45 14.41 -5.13 4.92
CA SER A 45 15.23 -3.95 5.23
C SER A 45 14.41 -2.73 5.64
N ILE A 46 13.19 -2.59 5.11
CA ILE A 46 12.28 -1.48 5.44
C ILE A 46 11.73 -1.66 6.85
N VAL A 47 11.31 -2.87 7.21
CA VAL A 47 10.81 -3.19 8.55
C VAL A 47 11.90 -3.01 9.60
N GLU A 48 13.13 -3.43 9.30
CA GLU A 48 14.29 -3.27 10.20
C GLU A 48 14.65 -1.80 10.43
N LYS A 49 14.67 -0.98 9.38
CA LYS A 49 14.96 0.46 9.47
C LYS A 49 13.79 1.28 10.03
N CYS A 50 12.59 0.71 10.13
CA CYS A 50 11.43 1.41 10.65
C CYS A 50 11.51 1.55 12.17
N PRO A 51 11.42 2.78 12.71
CA PRO A 51 11.29 3.01 14.14
C PRO A 51 10.15 2.18 14.73
N GLU A 52 10.39 1.51 15.85
CA GLU A 52 9.45 0.54 16.43
C GLU A 52 8.06 1.15 16.67
N ASN A 53 8.02 2.38 17.21
CA ASN A 53 6.80 3.14 17.45
C ASN A 53 5.99 3.46 16.17
N ARG A 54 6.65 3.43 15.00
CA ARG A 54 6.08 3.72 13.68
C ARG A 54 5.75 2.45 12.88
N ARG A 55 6.14 1.25 13.32
CA ARG A 55 5.90 0.00 12.56
C ARG A 55 4.42 -0.24 12.27
N LYS A 56 3.52 0.11 13.20
CA LYS A 56 2.06 0.01 13.00
C LYS A 56 1.54 0.86 11.83
N ASP A 57 2.29 1.89 11.44
CA ASP A 57 1.93 2.79 10.35
C ASP A 57 2.35 2.28 8.97
N LEU A 58 3.13 1.19 8.90
CA LEU A 58 3.51 0.56 7.63
C LEU A 58 2.26 0.01 6.92
N VAL A 59 2.09 0.42 5.67
CA VAL A 59 1.06 -0.05 4.76
C VAL A 59 1.71 -0.89 3.67
N PHE A 60 1.42 -2.19 3.69
CA PHE A 60 1.96 -3.17 2.74
C PHE A 60 1.07 -3.22 1.50
N MET A 61 1.65 -3.01 0.32
CA MET A 61 0.92 -2.94 -0.96
C MET A 61 1.46 -3.95 -1.98
N GLN A 62 2.18 -4.95 -1.50
CA GLN A 62 2.88 -5.93 -2.31
C GLN A 62 1.90 -6.99 -2.81
N ASN A 63 2.14 -7.47 -4.04
CA ASN A 63 1.45 -8.65 -4.55
C ASN A 63 2.00 -9.90 -3.86
N GLY A 64 1.21 -10.97 -3.89
CA GLY A 64 1.57 -12.25 -3.29
C GLY A 64 0.97 -12.46 -1.90
N TYR A 65 1.28 -13.60 -1.31
CA TYR A 65 0.85 -13.98 0.03
C TYR A 65 1.87 -13.53 1.07
N LEU A 66 1.57 -12.45 1.80
CA LEU A 66 2.51 -11.83 2.74
C LEU A 66 2.40 -12.36 4.17
N ASP A 67 1.37 -13.13 4.51
CA ASP A 67 1.09 -13.53 5.90
C ASP A 67 2.29 -14.16 6.59
N LYS A 68 3.02 -15.08 5.92
CA LYS A 68 4.21 -15.72 6.52
C LYS A 68 5.28 -14.68 6.89
N PHE A 69 5.51 -13.70 6.02
CA PHE A 69 6.47 -12.63 6.27
C PHE A 69 5.98 -11.73 7.41
N LEU A 70 4.74 -11.24 7.33
CA LEU A 70 4.17 -10.34 8.32
C LEU A 70 4.08 -10.99 9.71
N ASP A 71 3.69 -12.26 9.78
CA ASP A 71 3.61 -13.03 11.04
C ASP A 71 4.98 -13.15 11.71
N SER A 72 6.03 -13.48 10.94
CA SER A 72 7.40 -13.55 11.47
C SER A 72 7.94 -12.22 12.02
N LYS A 73 7.29 -11.10 11.69
CA LYS A 73 7.61 -9.75 12.18
C LYS A 73 6.59 -9.22 13.19
N GLY A 74 5.54 -9.97 13.52
CA GLY A 74 4.44 -9.50 14.38
C GLY A 74 3.58 -8.40 13.75
N LEU A 75 3.52 -8.34 12.41
CA LEU A 75 2.88 -7.27 11.62
C LEU A 75 1.62 -7.75 10.89
N LEU A 76 1.03 -8.91 11.23
CA LEU A 76 -0.20 -9.38 10.58
C LEU A 76 -1.36 -8.39 10.69
N GLY A 77 -1.42 -7.62 11.78
CA GLY A 77 -2.44 -6.60 12.03
C GLY A 77 -2.20 -5.27 11.30
N ASN A 78 -1.09 -5.13 10.56
CA ASN A 78 -0.82 -3.92 9.81
C ASN A 78 -1.80 -3.72 8.66
N THR A 79 -1.82 -2.50 8.15
CA THR A 79 -2.65 -2.21 6.97
C THR A 79 -2.05 -2.90 5.75
N GLN A 80 -2.90 -3.59 5.00
CA GLN A 80 -2.54 -4.27 3.77
C GLN A 80 -3.46 -3.80 2.64
N VAL A 81 -2.89 -3.70 1.44
CA VAL A 81 -3.59 -3.25 0.22
C VAL A 81 -3.30 -4.21 -0.94
N LEU A 82 -4.36 -4.70 -1.57
CA LEU A 82 -4.32 -5.39 -2.85
C LEU A 82 -4.58 -4.38 -3.97
N LEU A 83 -3.52 -3.91 -4.62
CA LEU A 83 -3.63 -2.95 -5.72
C LEU A 83 -4.11 -3.60 -7.02
N TYR A 84 -5.31 -3.26 -7.50
CA TYR A 84 -5.76 -3.57 -8.86
C TYR A 84 -5.79 -2.28 -9.66
N LEU A 85 -4.61 -1.83 -10.06
CA LEU A 85 -4.43 -0.70 -10.95
C LEU A 85 -3.09 -0.84 -11.65
N SER A 86 -2.94 -0.15 -12.77
CA SER A 86 -1.69 -0.13 -13.52
C SER A 86 -1.32 1.28 -13.95
N LYS A 87 -0.02 1.55 -14.06
CA LYS A 87 0.51 2.78 -14.63
C LYS A 87 1.63 2.38 -15.60
N ALA A 88 1.45 2.65 -16.89
CA ALA A 88 2.34 2.14 -17.93
C ALA A 88 3.73 2.81 -17.89
N SER A 89 3.79 4.13 -17.75
CA SER A 89 5.00 4.95 -17.61
C SER A 89 4.86 5.97 -16.46
N MET A 90 5.81 6.88 -16.26
CA MET A 90 5.67 7.93 -15.23
C MET A 90 4.62 8.99 -15.61
N GLU A 91 4.45 9.23 -16.91
CA GLU A 91 3.61 10.26 -17.51
C GLU A 91 2.19 9.74 -17.82
N ALA A 92 2.03 8.42 -17.95
CA ALA A 92 0.75 7.80 -18.24
C ALA A 92 -0.24 7.98 -17.07
N LYS A 93 -1.51 8.25 -17.39
CA LYS A 93 -2.58 8.19 -16.38
C LYS A 93 -2.68 6.75 -15.85
N ALA A 94 -2.96 6.61 -14.56
CA ALA A 94 -3.26 5.31 -13.98
C ALA A 94 -4.57 4.75 -14.56
N VAL A 95 -4.59 3.44 -14.78
CA VAL A 95 -5.78 2.69 -15.18
C VAL A 95 -6.24 1.88 -13.98
N ASP A 96 -7.47 2.12 -13.56
CA ASP A 96 -8.11 1.43 -12.46
C ASP A 96 -8.57 0.02 -12.86
N GLY A 97 -8.60 -0.90 -11.91
CA GLY A 97 -9.09 -2.27 -12.06
C GLY A 97 -10.61 -2.38 -12.02
N VAL A 98 -11.29 -1.44 -12.68
CA VAL A 98 -12.76 -1.44 -12.81
C VAL A 98 -13.16 -2.34 -13.97
N THR A 99 -14.19 -3.15 -13.76
CA THR A 99 -14.72 -4.07 -14.78
C THR A 99 -16.25 -3.96 -14.83
N SER A 100 -16.88 -4.51 -15.86
CA SER A 100 -18.36 -4.52 -15.96
C SER A 100 -19.06 -5.23 -14.80
N VAL A 101 -18.38 -6.19 -14.16
CA VAL A 101 -18.90 -6.96 -13.02
C VAL A 101 -18.39 -6.46 -11.66
N ASN A 102 -17.41 -5.54 -11.64
CA ASN A 102 -16.90 -4.87 -10.43
C ASN A 102 -16.78 -3.36 -10.70
N PRO A 103 -17.90 -2.61 -10.83
CA PRO A 103 -17.89 -1.17 -11.07
C PRO A 103 -17.26 -0.36 -9.94
N GLU A 104 -17.24 -0.91 -8.73
CA GLU A 104 -16.57 -0.39 -7.53
C GLU A 104 -15.05 -0.59 -7.54
N GLY A 105 -14.50 -1.27 -8.55
CA GLY A 105 -13.07 -1.59 -8.68
C GLY A 105 -12.64 -2.75 -7.79
N LEU A 106 -11.50 -3.34 -8.12
CA LEU A 106 -10.98 -4.53 -7.43
C LEU A 106 -9.94 -4.21 -6.33
N THR A 107 -9.44 -2.97 -6.28
CA THR A 107 -8.46 -2.58 -5.25
C THR A 107 -9.12 -2.71 -3.88
N ALA A 108 -8.48 -3.40 -2.94
CA ALA A 108 -9.00 -3.62 -1.60
C ALA A 108 -7.96 -3.27 -0.53
N ALA A 109 -8.39 -2.70 0.59
CA ALA A 109 -7.54 -2.37 1.72
C ALA A 109 -8.18 -2.83 3.04
N THR A 110 -7.35 -3.30 3.97
CA THR A 110 -7.75 -3.68 5.34
C THR A 110 -6.77 -3.11 6.36
N GLY A 111 -7.22 -2.82 7.58
CA GLY A 111 -6.40 -2.32 8.68
C GLY A 111 -6.57 -0.82 8.98
N ILE A 112 -5.80 -0.32 9.95
CA ILE A 112 -6.01 1.00 10.56
C ILE A 112 -5.89 2.19 9.59
N HIS A 113 -5.11 2.05 8.51
CA HIS A 113 -4.89 3.09 7.51
C HIS A 113 -5.67 2.84 6.21
N ALA A 114 -6.56 1.84 6.18
CA ALA A 114 -7.28 1.46 4.97
C ALA A 114 -8.17 2.60 4.42
N GLN A 115 -8.91 3.29 5.29
CA GLN A 115 -9.74 4.42 4.88
C GLN A 115 -8.89 5.58 4.35
N ALA A 116 -7.80 5.94 5.04
CA ALA A 116 -6.90 7.00 4.59
C ALA A 116 -6.25 6.66 3.23
N PHE A 117 -5.98 5.38 2.97
CA PHE A 117 -5.50 4.92 1.68
C PHE A 117 -6.59 5.01 0.59
N ALA A 118 -7.82 4.61 0.92
CA ALA A 118 -8.96 4.73 0.00
C ALA A 118 -9.24 6.19 -0.38
N ASP A 119 -9.24 7.11 0.59
CA ASP A 119 -9.43 8.55 0.35
C ASP A 119 -8.32 9.12 -0.55
N ARG A 120 -7.08 8.63 -0.37
CA ARG A 120 -5.94 8.99 -1.23
C ARG A 120 -6.18 8.55 -2.67
N LEU A 121 -6.62 7.32 -2.90
CA LEU A 121 -6.94 6.84 -4.25
C LEU A 121 -8.13 7.60 -4.85
N ALA A 122 -9.16 7.90 -4.05
CA ALA A 122 -10.32 8.67 -4.51
C ALA A 122 -9.91 10.07 -5.01
N SER A 123 -8.91 10.72 -4.40
CA SER A 123 -8.38 12.00 -4.88
C SER A 123 -7.69 11.93 -6.26
N LEU A 124 -7.36 10.73 -6.71
CA LEU A 124 -6.80 10.45 -8.05
C LEU A 124 -7.86 9.88 -9.02
N ASP A 125 -9.14 9.89 -8.64
CA ASP A 125 -10.23 9.27 -9.39
C ASP A 125 -10.04 7.74 -9.54
N LEU A 126 -9.45 7.10 -8.52
CA LEU A 126 -9.24 5.66 -8.43
C LEU A 126 -10.08 5.07 -7.28
N LYS A 127 -10.52 3.82 -7.44
CA LYS A 127 -11.36 3.12 -6.48
C LYS A 127 -10.56 2.29 -5.49
N CYS A 128 -11.12 2.12 -4.30
CA CYS A 128 -10.58 1.26 -3.24
C CYS A 128 -11.69 0.83 -2.29
N ASN A 129 -11.82 -0.48 -2.10
CA ASN A 129 -12.75 -1.06 -1.15
C ASN A 129 -12.08 -1.23 0.21
N VAL A 130 -12.60 -0.56 1.22
CA VAL A 130 -12.21 -0.82 2.62
C VAL A 130 -12.97 -2.04 3.10
N VAL A 131 -12.25 -3.11 3.39
CA VAL A 131 -12.83 -4.42 3.71
C VAL A 131 -12.35 -4.94 5.05
N SER A 132 -13.11 -5.88 5.62
CA SER A 132 -12.70 -6.57 6.84
C SER A 132 -11.49 -7.50 6.57
N PRO A 133 -10.67 -7.84 7.58
CA PRO A 133 -9.61 -8.84 7.43
C PRO A 133 -10.12 -10.20 6.90
N LYS A 134 -11.34 -10.60 7.30
CA LYS A 134 -11.99 -11.83 6.84
C LYS A 134 -12.30 -11.79 5.33
N SER A 135 -12.66 -10.64 4.80
CA SER A 135 -12.96 -10.43 3.37
C SER A 135 -11.69 -10.22 2.55
N TYR A 136 -10.66 -9.60 3.14
CA TYR A 136 -9.38 -9.33 2.47
C TYR A 136 -8.60 -10.61 2.15
N ARG A 137 -8.61 -11.57 3.08
CA ARG A 137 -7.80 -12.79 2.96
C ARG A 137 -8.16 -13.64 1.73
N PRO A 138 -9.43 -13.95 1.43
CA PRO A 138 -9.81 -14.61 0.17
C PRO A 138 -9.34 -13.85 -1.08
N ALA A 139 -9.56 -12.53 -1.13
CA ALA A 139 -9.17 -11.69 -2.26
C ALA A 139 -7.65 -11.72 -2.52
N MET A 140 -6.83 -11.89 -1.47
CA MET A 140 -5.39 -12.05 -1.62
C MET A 140 -5.03 -13.34 -2.37
N PHE A 141 -5.74 -14.44 -2.09
CA PHE A 141 -5.53 -15.72 -2.79
C PHE A 141 -6.02 -15.68 -4.24
N GLU A 142 -7.11 -14.99 -4.51
CA GLU A 142 -7.64 -14.81 -5.88
C GLU A 142 -6.69 -14.02 -6.79
N LYS A 143 -5.82 -13.18 -6.21
CA LYS A 143 -4.87 -12.34 -6.95
C LYS A 143 -3.53 -13.02 -7.27
N LEU A 144 -3.23 -14.15 -6.63
CA LEU A 144 -1.89 -14.79 -6.71
C LEU A 144 -1.49 -15.16 -8.14
#